data_AF-A0A2R7P3H0-F1
#
_entry.id   AF-A0A2R7P3H0-F1
#
_cell.length_a   1.000
_cell.length_b   1.000
_cell.length_c   1.000
_cell.angle_alpha   90.00
_cell.angle_beta   90.00
_cell.angle_gamma   90.00
#
_symmetry.space_group_name_H-M   'P 1'
#
loop_
_entity.id
_entity.type
_entity.pdbx_description
1 polymer ?
#
loop_
_entity_poly.entity_id
_entity_poly.type
_entity_poly.pdbx_seq_one_letter_code
_entity_poly.pdbx_strand_id
1 'polypeptide(L)'
;MIARWQRILLLFILLTMAAWLVWQWPHSPLRAVLGALVPLCIYLVVMAVEFVLMHITNHADAAPRARLSQVVGAWWAEVWVALMVFCWRQPFRHDSVPDWLPAQPTGKRGVVLVHGFMCNRGLWLPWFAPLQARGHAYVAVNLEPVMGSIDEYADIIEDAVRQVTAATGQAPVLLCHSMGGLAVRAWLRAHQADGRVHRVLTLGTPHGGTWLGRFSRAVNGRQMSLAGDWVV
;
A
#
# COMPACT_ATOMS: atom_id res chain seq x y z
N MET A 1 -9.44 9.96 5.14
CA MET A 1 -9.68 8.53 4.88
C MET A 1 -9.84 8.19 3.41
N ILE A 2 -8.76 7.65 2.83
CA ILE A 2 -8.65 7.21 1.42
C ILE A 2 -9.77 6.25 0.97
N ALA A 3 -10.30 5.41 1.86
CA ALA A 3 -11.35 4.45 1.52
C ALA A 3 -12.61 5.12 0.96
N ARG A 4 -12.96 6.33 1.45
CA ARG A 4 -14.10 7.09 0.92
C ARG A 4 -13.85 7.52 -0.53
N TRP A 5 -12.63 7.98 -0.84
CA TRP A 5 -12.27 8.43 -2.19
C TRP A 5 -12.24 7.25 -3.16
N GLN A 6 -11.70 6.10 -2.72
CA GLN A 6 -11.74 4.85 -3.48
C GLN A 6 -13.19 4.41 -3.78
N ARG A 7 -14.10 4.45 -2.78
CA ARG A 7 -15.52 4.13 -3.01
C ARG A 7 -16.19 5.07 -4.02
N ILE A 8 -15.93 6.37 -3.94
CA ILE A 8 -16.47 7.36 -4.89
C ILE A 8 -15.97 7.06 -6.30
N LEU A 9 -14.67 6.82 -6.46
CA LEU A 9 -14.06 6.49 -7.75
C LEU A 9 -14.65 5.21 -8.33
N LEU A 10 -14.76 4.14 -7.52
CA LEU A 10 -15.33 2.87 -7.96
C LEU A 10 -16.79 3.03 -8.37
N LEU A 11 -17.60 3.74 -7.57
CA LEU A 11 -19.00 4.00 -7.90
C LEU A 11 -19.11 4.78 -9.22
N PHE A 12 -18.28 5.80 -9.41
CA PHE A 12 -18.25 6.58 -10.65
C PHE A 12 -17.91 5.70 -11.87
N ILE A 13 -16.91 4.83 -11.76
CA ILE A 13 -16.53 3.89 -12.83
C ILE A 13 -17.70 2.95 -13.14
N LEU A 14 -18.29 2.32 -12.11
CA LEU A 14 -19.39 1.37 -12.27
C LEU A 14 -20.65 2.00 -12.85
N LEU A 15 -21.01 3.21 -12.41
CA LEU A 15 -22.15 3.95 -12.96
C LEU A 15 -21.91 4.35 -14.42
N THR A 16 -20.69 4.76 -14.77
CA THR A 16 -20.33 5.08 -16.16
C THR A 16 -20.42 3.84 -17.05
N MET A 17 -19.92 2.69 -16.58
CA MET A 17 -20.04 1.42 -17.29
C MET A 17 -21.52 1.00 -17.45
N ALA A 18 -22.32 1.13 -16.40
CA ALA A 18 -23.75 0.78 -16.44
C ALA A 18 -24.53 1.71 -17.40
N ALA A 19 -24.28 3.01 -17.35
CA ALA A 19 -24.89 3.99 -18.26
C ALA A 19 -24.53 3.70 -19.71
N TRP A 20 -23.25 3.37 -19.99
CA TRP A 20 -22.81 2.96 -21.32
C TRP A 20 -23.53 1.70 -21.80
N LEU A 21 -23.61 0.67 -20.95
CA LEU A 21 -24.30 -0.57 -21.27
C LEU A 21 -25.75 -0.31 -21.64
N VAL A 22 -26.49 0.41 -20.80
CA VAL A 22 -27.91 0.73 -21.03
C VAL A 22 -28.11 1.51 -22.33
N TRP A 23 -27.24 2.48 -22.60
CA TRP A 23 -27.34 3.31 -23.80
C TRP A 23 -27.03 2.54 -25.10
N GLN A 24 -26.03 1.67 -25.08
CA GLN A 24 -25.57 0.96 -26.28
C GLN A 24 -26.26 -0.39 -26.52
N TRP A 25 -26.89 -0.98 -25.50
CA TRP A 25 -27.51 -2.30 -25.61
C TRP A 25 -28.53 -2.41 -26.76
N PRO A 26 -29.47 -1.45 -26.96
CA PRO A 26 -30.43 -1.53 -28.05
C PRO A 26 -29.80 -1.41 -29.44
N HIS A 27 -28.63 -0.79 -29.54
CA HIS A 27 -27.93 -0.55 -30.80
C HIS A 27 -27.00 -1.70 -31.19
N SER A 28 -26.32 -2.32 -30.22
CA SER A 28 -25.49 -3.51 -30.41
C SER A 28 -24.99 -4.01 -29.05
N PRO A 29 -25.38 -5.22 -28.62
CA PRO A 29 -24.87 -5.83 -27.39
C PRO A 29 -23.33 -5.95 -27.38
N LEU A 30 -22.71 -6.27 -28.52
CA LEU A 30 -21.26 -6.37 -28.63
C LEU A 30 -20.57 -5.03 -28.35
N ARG A 31 -21.03 -3.93 -28.96
CA ARG A 31 -20.46 -2.58 -28.71
C ARG A 31 -20.68 -2.13 -27.27
N ALA A 32 -21.84 -2.45 -26.70
CA ALA A 32 -22.14 -2.18 -25.29
C ALA A 32 -21.11 -2.85 -24.38
N VAL A 33 -20.88 -4.16 -24.53
CA VAL A 33 -19.92 -4.92 -23.72
C VAL A 33 -18.50 -4.43 -23.95
N LEU A 34 -18.05 -4.28 -25.19
CA LEU A 34 -16.69 -3.82 -25.49
C LEU A 34 -16.38 -2.45 -24.88
N GLY A 35 -17.32 -1.50 -24.97
CA GLY A 35 -17.13 -0.19 -24.36
C GLY A 35 -17.17 -0.22 -22.83
N ALA A 36 -17.99 -1.09 -22.22
CA ALA A 36 -18.00 -1.27 -20.77
C ALA A 36 -16.70 -1.87 -20.22
N LEU A 37 -15.96 -2.64 -21.03
CA LEU A 37 -14.67 -3.23 -20.67
C LEU A 37 -13.49 -2.24 -20.77
N VAL A 38 -13.67 -1.07 -21.38
CA VAL A 38 -12.58 -0.09 -21.60
C VAL A 38 -11.82 0.27 -20.32
N PRO A 39 -12.46 0.56 -19.17
CA PRO A 39 -11.72 0.86 -17.93
C PRO A 39 -10.81 -0.29 -17.49
N LEU A 40 -11.28 -1.54 -17.60
CA LEU A 40 -10.50 -2.73 -17.28
C LEU A 40 -9.33 -2.90 -18.27
N CYS A 41 -9.57 -2.72 -19.57
CA CYS A 41 -8.52 -2.78 -20.59
C CYS A 41 -7.43 -1.73 -20.35
N ILE A 42 -7.81 -0.48 -20.04
CA ILE A 42 -6.86 0.58 -19.71
C ILE A 42 -6.00 0.17 -18.50
N TYR A 43 -6.64 -0.33 -17.43
CA TYR A 43 -5.92 -0.80 -16.25
C TYR A 43 -4.93 -1.94 -16.58
N LEU A 44 -5.35 -2.94 -17.36
CA LEU A 44 -4.48 -4.06 -17.77
C LEU A 44 -3.28 -3.57 -18.59
N VAL A 45 -3.49 -2.62 -19.51
CA VAL A 45 -2.41 -2.04 -20.33
C VAL A 45 -1.45 -1.24 -19.45
N VAL A 46 -1.94 -0.40 -18.54
CA VAL A 46 -1.09 0.38 -17.63
C VAL A 46 -0.22 -0.56 -16.79
N MET A 47 -0.80 -1.60 -16.18
CA MET A 47 -0.06 -2.61 -15.43
C MET A 47 0.97 -3.35 -16.30
N ALA A 48 0.63 -3.67 -17.55
CA ALA A 48 1.55 -4.33 -18.47
C ALA A 48 2.74 -3.42 -18.81
N VAL A 49 2.49 -2.13 -19.06
CA VAL A 49 3.55 -1.13 -19.29
C VAL A 49 4.46 -1.03 -18.06
N GLU A 50 3.92 -0.98 -16.85
CA GLU A 50 4.73 -0.96 -15.61
C GLU A 50 5.63 -2.19 -15.48
N PHE A 51 5.13 -3.38 -15.80
CA PHE A 51 5.93 -4.61 -15.75
C PHE A 51 6.99 -4.68 -16.86
N VAL A 52 6.68 -4.16 -18.05
CA VAL A 52 7.66 -4.02 -19.14
C VAL A 52 8.76 -3.05 -18.73
N LEU A 53 8.39 -1.88 -18.19
CA LEU A 53 9.35 -0.90 -17.68
C LEU A 53 10.21 -1.51 -16.58
N MET A 54 9.62 -2.18 -15.59
CA MET A 54 10.37 -2.91 -14.54
C MET A 54 11.34 -3.93 -15.13
N HIS A 55 10.90 -4.74 -16.10
CA HIS A 55 11.77 -5.75 -16.73
C HIS A 55 12.92 -5.14 -17.54
N ILE A 56 12.72 -3.93 -18.08
CA ILE A 56 13.76 -3.16 -18.77
C ILE A 56 14.67 -2.47 -17.76
N THR A 57 14.17 -1.80 -16.73
CA THR A 57 14.98 -1.00 -15.80
C THR A 57 15.80 -1.88 -14.87
N ASN A 58 15.22 -2.96 -14.36
CA ASN A 58 15.84 -3.82 -13.35
C ASN A 58 16.81 -4.84 -13.96
N HIS A 59 17.12 -4.73 -15.25
CA HIS A 59 18.09 -5.61 -15.91
C HIS A 59 19.50 -5.52 -15.32
N ALA A 60 19.82 -4.40 -14.66
CA ALA A 60 21.10 -4.13 -14.02
C ALA A 60 21.09 -4.46 -12.51
N ASP A 61 19.97 -4.95 -11.96
CA ASP A 61 19.92 -5.36 -10.56
C ASP A 61 20.84 -6.57 -10.32
N ALA A 62 21.44 -6.63 -9.14
CA ALA A 62 22.24 -7.78 -8.72
C ALA A 62 21.42 -9.08 -8.60
N ALA A 63 20.09 -8.98 -8.55
CA ALA A 63 19.18 -10.11 -8.50
C ALA A 63 19.13 -10.83 -9.87
N PRO A 64 18.95 -12.17 -9.90
CA PRO A 64 18.80 -12.91 -11.14
C PRO A 64 17.65 -12.37 -11.99
N ARG A 65 17.88 -12.23 -13.29
CA ARG A 65 16.87 -11.71 -14.21
C ARG A 65 15.69 -12.69 -14.32
N ALA A 66 14.49 -12.19 -14.09
CA ALA A 66 13.26 -12.96 -14.28
C ALA A 66 13.07 -13.34 -15.75
N ARG A 67 12.70 -14.59 -16.02
CA ARG A 67 12.28 -15.04 -17.37
C ARG A 67 10.98 -14.37 -17.75
N LEU A 68 10.72 -14.19 -19.05
CA LEU A 68 9.48 -13.58 -19.53
C LEU A 68 8.21 -14.26 -18.98
N SER A 69 8.21 -15.60 -18.88
CA SER A 69 7.10 -16.34 -18.28
C SER A 69 6.87 -15.99 -16.80
N GLN A 70 7.93 -15.73 -16.04
CA GLN A 70 7.83 -15.28 -14.65
C GLN A 70 7.31 -13.85 -14.57
N VAL A 71 7.73 -12.97 -15.48
CA VAL A 71 7.23 -11.59 -15.56
C VAL A 71 5.73 -11.57 -15.88
N VAL A 72 5.29 -12.35 -16.87
CA VAL A 72 3.86 -12.47 -17.22
C VAL A 72 3.05 -13.08 -16.06
N GLY A 73 3.59 -14.12 -15.41
CA GLY A 73 2.95 -14.73 -14.24
C GLY A 73 2.81 -13.74 -13.07
N ALA A 74 3.86 -12.95 -12.81
CA ALA A 74 3.84 -11.92 -11.77
C ALA A 74 2.90 -10.77 -12.12
N TRP A 75 2.86 -10.32 -13.38
CA TRP A 75 1.91 -9.32 -13.86
C TRP A 75 0.47 -9.77 -13.63
N TRP A 76 0.14 -11.02 -13.99
CA TRP A 76 -1.20 -11.55 -13.80
C TRP A 76 -1.57 -11.67 -12.32
N ALA A 77 -0.63 -12.11 -11.47
CA ALA A 77 -0.84 -12.14 -10.02
C ALA A 77 -1.08 -10.73 -9.45
N GLU A 78 -0.28 -9.75 -9.87
CA GLU A 78 -0.38 -8.36 -9.42
C GLU A 78 -1.71 -7.73 -9.84
N VAL A 79 -2.17 -7.97 -11.07
CA VAL A 79 -3.48 -7.52 -11.56
C VAL A 79 -4.60 -7.92 -10.60
N TRP A 80 -4.63 -9.18 -10.17
CA TRP A 80 -5.63 -9.69 -9.23
C TRP A 80 -5.45 -9.14 -7.82
N VAL A 81 -4.22 -9.09 -7.32
CA VAL A 81 -3.92 -8.57 -5.98
C VAL A 81 -4.31 -7.09 -5.90
N ALA A 82 -3.96 -6.28 -6.89
CA ALA A 82 -4.28 -4.86 -6.93
C ALA A 82 -5.79 -4.63 -7.04
N LEU A 83 -6.53 -5.36 -7.90
CA LEU A 83 -7.99 -5.28 -7.92
C LEU A 83 -8.60 -5.66 -6.56
N MET A 84 -8.15 -6.76 -5.96
CA MET A 84 -8.64 -7.19 -4.64
C MET A 84 -8.31 -6.17 -3.54
N VAL A 85 -7.14 -5.54 -3.59
CA VAL A 85 -6.71 -4.56 -2.59
C VAL A 85 -7.45 -3.23 -2.77
N PHE A 86 -7.42 -2.65 -3.96
CA PHE A 86 -7.92 -1.29 -4.23
C PHE A 86 -9.42 -1.24 -4.57
N CYS A 87 -10.01 -2.32 -5.10
CA CYS A 87 -11.45 -2.39 -5.40
C CYS A 87 -12.27 -3.09 -4.30
N TRP A 88 -11.64 -3.78 -3.34
CA TRP A 88 -12.37 -4.48 -2.28
C TRP A 88 -11.85 -4.23 -0.86
N ARG A 89 -10.62 -4.66 -0.55
CA ARG A 89 -10.12 -4.67 0.83
C ARG A 89 -10.03 -3.29 1.44
N GLN A 90 -9.35 -2.37 0.76
CA GLN A 90 -9.21 -0.99 1.23
C GLN A 90 -10.54 -0.22 1.28
N PRO A 91 -11.38 -0.22 0.23
CA PRO A 91 -12.61 0.56 0.24
C PRO A 91 -13.69 0.02 1.19
N PHE A 92 -13.81 -1.30 1.35
CA PHE A 92 -14.97 -1.91 2.03
C PHE A 92 -14.63 -2.75 3.26
N ARG A 93 -13.38 -3.19 3.44
CA ARG A 93 -13.01 -4.15 4.50
C ARG A 93 -11.88 -3.69 5.41
N HIS A 94 -11.32 -2.49 5.24
CA HIS A 94 -10.14 -2.03 5.99
C HIS A 94 -10.32 -2.08 7.51
N ASP A 95 -11.53 -1.86 8.02
CA ASP A 95 -11.86 -1.93 9.45
C ASP A 95 -12.60 -3.21 9.86
N SER A 96 -12.67 -4.21 8.98
CA SER A 96 -13.41 -5.44 9.27
C SER A 96 -12.74 -6.35 10.30
N VAL A 97 -11.45 -6.11 10.60
CA VAL A 97 -10.69 -6.81 11.63
C VAL A 97 -9.96 -5.76 12.46
N PRO A 98 -10.16 -5.73 13.79
CA PRO A 98 -9.45 -4.78 14.65
C PRO A 98 -7.97 -5.14 14.75
N ASP A 99 -7.19 -4.19 15.25
CA ASP A 99 -5.85 -4.49 15.75
C ASP A 99 -5.93 -5.49 16.91
N TRP A 100 -4.85 -6.24 17.13
CA TRP A 100 -4.82 -7.25 18.18
C TRP A 100 -3.67 -7.00 19.14
N LEU A 101 -4.05 -6.61 20.36
CA LEU A 101 -3.16 -6.46 21.50
C LEU A 101 -3.61 -7.48 22.57
N PRO A 102 -2.78 -8.47 22.91
CA PRO A 102 -3.16 -9.49 23.89
C PRO A 102 -3.25 -8.88 25.30
N ALA A 103 -4.21 -9.33 26.11
CA ALA A 103 -4.39 -8.87 27.48
C ALA A 103 -3.21 -9.24 28.41
N GLN A 104 -2.45 -10.28 28.04
CA GLN A 104 -1.22 -10.69 28.69
C GLN A 104 -0.12 -10.89 27.63
N PRO A 105 1.14 -10.52 27.91
CA PRO A 105 2.22 -10.72 26.96
C PRO A 105 2.36 -12.19 26.55
N THR A 106 2.41 -12.45 25.24
CA THR A 106 2.57 -13.80 24.67
C THR A 106 4.02 -14.29 24.69
N GLY A 107 4.95 -13.47 25.17
CA GLY A 107 6.39 -13.67 25.05
C GLY A 107 6.93 -13.45 23.63
N LYS A 108 6.09 -13.02 22.67
CA LYS A 108 6.50 -12.69 21.30
C LYS A 108 6.54 -11.18 21.09
N ARG A 109 7.51 -10.72 20.29
CA ARG A 109 7.55 -9.32 19.82
C ARG A 109 6.33 -9.02 18.97
N GLY A 110 5.75 -7.84 19.15
CA GLY A 110 4.68 -7.38 18.27
C GLY A 110 5.18 -6.72 16.98
N VAL A 111 4.24 -6.40 16.10
CA VAL A 111 4.49 -5.85 14.76
C VAL A 111 3.66 -4.59 14.53
N VAL A 112 4.30 -3.51 14.07
CA VAL A 112 3.62 -2.33 13.55
C VAL A 112 3.63 -2.38 12.02
N LEU A 113 2.46 -2.37 11.41
CA LEU A 113 2.27 -2.53 9.96
C LEU A 113 2.01 -1.15 9.33
N VAL A 114 2.93 -0.69 8.47
CA VAL A 114 2.95 0.66 7.92
C VAL A 114 2.79 0.61 6.40
N HIS A 115 1.63 1.03 5.89
CA HIS A 115 1.33 0.99 4.45
C HIS A 115 1.98 2.15 3.67
N GLY A 116 1.86 2.08 2.34
CA GLY A 116 2.40 3.08 1.41
C GLY A 116 1.41 4.19 1.03
N PHE A 117 1.83 5.01 0.07
CA PHE A 117 1.01 6.09 -0.50
C PHE A 117 -0.30 5.56 -1.09
N MET A 118 -1.40 6.32 -0.92
CA MET A 118 -2.75 5.96 -1.39
C MET A 118 -3.29 4.60 -0.87
N CYS A 119 -2.71 4.10 0.23
CA CYS A 119 -3.18 2.89 0.91
C CYS A 119 -3.85 3.20 2.26
N ASN A 120 -4.46 2.17 2.84
CA ASN A 120 -4.88 2.11 4.25
C ASN A 120 -4.53 0.73 4.84
N ARG A 121 -4.86 0.50 6.11
CA ARG A 121 -4.60 -0.77 6.83
C ARG A 121 -5.21 -2.01 6.17
N GLY A 122 -6.19 -1.85 5.28
CA GLY A 122 -6.79 -2.92 4.48
C GLY A 122 -5.80 -3.69 3.59
N LEU A 123 -4.64 -3.08 3.26
CA LEU A 123 -3.52 -3.78 2.60
C LEU A 123 -3.05 -5.00 3.40
N TRP A 124 -3.08 -4.89 4.74
CA TRP A 124 -2.50 -5.87 5.65
C TRP A 124 -3.47 -6.96 6.12
N LEU A 125 -4.74 -6.96 5.69
CA LEU A 125 -5.74 -7.95 6.12
C LEU A 125 -5.25 -9.42 6.08
N PRO A 126 -4.53 -9.89 5.03
CA PRO A 126 -4.01 -11.26 5.00
C PRO A 126 -2.99 -11.59 6.08
N TRP A 127 -2.37 -10.58 6.71
CA TRP A 127 -1.32 -10.74 7.71
C TRP A 127 -1.87 -10.86 9.13
N PHE A 128 -3.07 -10.36 9.39
CA PHE A 128 -3.64 -10.30 10.74
C PHE A 128 -3.81 -11.69 11.36
N ALA A 129 -4.50 -12.61 10.68
CA ALA A 129 -4.71 -13.97 11.19
C ALA A 129 -3.39 -14.75 11.38
N PRO A 130 -2.44 -14.76 10.42
CA PRO A 130 -1.13 -15.39 10.61
C PRO A 130 -0.29 -14.81 11.75
N LEU A 131 -0.37 -13.50 12.01
CA LEU A 131 0.33 -12.84 13.12
C LEU A 131 -0.30 -13.22 14.46
N GLN A 132 -1.63 -13.12 14.57
CA GLN A 132 -2.37 -13.49 15.77
C GLN A 132 -2.18 -14.96 16.14
N ALA A 133 -2.29 -15.87 15.16
CA ALA A 133 -2.10 -17.31 15.39
C ALA A 133 -0.69 -17.67 15.88
N ARG A 134 0.31 -16.83 15.57
CA ARG A 134 1.70 -16.98 16.04
C ARG A 134 1.99 -16.20 17.33
N GLY A 135 0.98 -15.53 17.89
CA GLY A 135 1.09 -14.77 19.13
C GLY A 135 1.73 -13.38 18.97
N HIS A 136 1.92 -12.88 17.75
CA HIS A 136 2.45 -11.54 17.53
C HIS A 136 1.33 -10.49 17.65
N ALA A 137 1.39 -9.66 18.71
CA ALA A 137 0.55 -8.47 18.80
C ALA A 137 0.76 -7.60 17.55
N TYR A 138 -0.27 -6.95 17.03
CA TYR A 138 -0.11 -6.08 15.87
C TYR A 138 -1.01 -4.84 15.92
N VAL A 139 -0.47 -3.75 15.39
CA VAL A 139 -1.19 -2.53 15.08
C VAL A 139 -0.91 -2.16 13.63
N ALA A 140 -1.96 -1.95 12.83
CA ALA A 140 -1.84 -1.52 11.44
C ALA A 140 -2.34 -0.08 11.27
N VAL A 141 -1.41 0.84 11.03
CA VAL A 141 -1.70 2.27 11.00
C VAL A 141 -2.43 2.70 9.74
N ASN A 142 -3.19 3.78 9.82
CA ASN A 142 -3.70 4.53 8.68
C ASN A 142 -2.96 5.87 8.60
N LEU A 143 -2.12 6.06 7.59
CA LEU A 143 -1.34 7.30 7.42
C LEU A 143 -2.24 8.42 6.85
N GLU A 144 -2.56 9.39 7.70
CA GLU A 144 -3.41 10.54 7.37
C GLU A 144 -2.70 11.85 7.76
N PRO A 145 -2.90 12.96 7.01
CA PRO A 145 -3.75 13.07 5.83
C PRO A 145 -3.15 12.40 4.58
N VAL A 146 -4.00 11.80 3.74
CA VAL A 146 -3.59 10.97 2.57
C VAL A 146 -2.62 11.68 1.61
N MET A 147 -2.75 13.00 1.44
CA MET A 147 -1.89 13.81 0.56
C MET A 147 -0.97 14.78 1.33
N GLY A 148 -0.89 14.61 2.65
CA GLY A 148 -0.07 15.41 3.56
C GLY A 148 1.42 15.15 3.45
N SER A 149 2.18 15.80 4.33
CA SER A 149 3.61 15.56 4.52
C SER A 149 3.84 14.19 5.16
N ILE A 150 4.92 13.52 4.75
CA ILE A 150 5.39 12.29 5.40
C ILE A 150 5.79 12.54 6.85
N ASP A 151 6.22 13.76 7.18
CA ASP A 151 6.62 14.12 8.54
C ASP A 151 5.43 14.14 9.52
N GLU A 152 4.21 14.39 9.03
CA GLU A 152 2.97 14.36 9.84
C GLU A 152 2.59 12.95 10.31
N TYR A 153 3.17 11.91 9.70
CA TYR A 153 2.88 10.52 10.06
C TYR A 153 3.66 10.03 11.28
N ALA A 154 4.63 10.80 11.76
CA ALA A 154 5.50 10.39 12.86
C ALA A 154 4.70 10.06 14.13
N ASP A 155 3.74 10.89 14.51
CA ASP A 155 2.97 10.70 15.75
C ASP A 155 2.02 9.49 15.65
N ILE A 156 1.46 9.23 14.46
CA ILE A 156 0.65 8.03 14.21
C ILE A 156 1.48 6.76 14.43
N ILE A 157 2.74 6.76 13.97
CA ILE A 157 3.66 5.63 14.13
C ILE A 157 4.10 5.52 15.60
N GLU A 158 4.36 6.65 16.26
CA GLU A 158 4.72 6.70 17.68
C GLU A 158 3.64 6.04 18.55
N ASP A 159 2.38 6.40 18.35
CA ASP A 159 1.26 5.84 19.11
C ASP A 159 1.13 4.32 18.89
N ALA A 160 1.30 3.84 17.66
CA ALA A 160 1.27 2.41 17.36
C ALA A 160 2.44 1.67 18.02
N VAL A 161 3.65 2.23 17.98
CA VAL A 161 4.83 1.66 18.64
C VAL A 161 4.63 1.59 20.15
N ARG A 162 4.07 2.65 20.76
CA ARG A 162 3.75 2.67 22.21
C ARG A 162 2.74 1.60 22.59
N GLN A 163 1.64 1.47 21.84
CA GLN A 163 0.60 0.47 22.11
C GLN A 163 1.16 -0.95 22.04
N VAL A 164 1.92 -1.27 20.99
CA VAL A 164 2.51 -2.61 20.84
C VAL A 164 3.58 -2.87 21.90
N THR A 165 4.41 -1.87 22.23
CA THR A 165 5.43 -2.00 23.28
C THR A 165 4.77 -2.22 24.65
N ALA A 166 3.71 -1.48 24.98
CA ALA A 166 2.98 -1.64 26.23
C ALA A 166 2.33 -3.03 26.35
N ALA A 167 1.75 -3.53 25.26
CA ALA A 167 1.09 -4.84 25.24
C ALA A 167 2.07 -6.03 25.32
N THR A 168 3.31 -5.86 24.87
CA THR A 168 4.29 -6.96 24.75
C THR A 168 5.47 -6.85 25.70
N GLY A 169 5.72 -5.67 26.28
CA GLY A 169 6.93 -5.35 27.04
C GLY A 169 8.20 -5.30 26.18
N GLN A 170 8.07 -5.30 24.85
CA GLN A 170 9.20 -5.44 23.91
C GLN A 170 9.10 -4.43 22.77
N ALA A 171 10.25 -3.90 22.34
CA ALA A 171 10.31 -3.08 21.12
C ALA A 171 9.78 -3.87 19.90
N PRO A 172 8.84 -3.31 19.11
CA PRO A 172 8.20 -4.01 18.00
C PRO A 172 9.08 -4.14 16.77
N VAL A 173 8.67 -4.99 15.83
CA VAL A 173 9.16 -4.98 14.45
C VAL A 173 8.26 -4.07 13.62
N LEU A 174 8.82 -3.17 12.82
CA LEU A 174 8.07 -2.31 11.91
C LEU A 174 8.14 -2.91 10.51
N LEU A 175 7.00 -3.39 9.99
CA LEU A 175 6.89 -3.90 8.61
C LEU A 175 6.26 -2.83 7.72
N CYS A 176 7.04 -2.36 6.76
CA CYS A 176 6.76 -1.15 6.00
C CYS A 176 6.65 -1.48 4.52
N HIS A 177 5.64 -0.93 3.85
CA HIS A 177 5.49 -1.06 2.40
C HIS A 177 5.61 0.31 1.72
N SER A 178 6.40 0.39 0.64
CA SER A 178 6.54 1.60 -0.19
C SER A 178 6.86 2.84 0.67
N MET A 179 6.09 3.93 0.56
CA MET A 179 6.20 5.16 1.35
C MET A 179 6.26 4.92 2.87
N GLY A 180 5.67 3.84 3.38
CA GLY A 180 5.64 3.54 4.82
C GLY A 180 7.04 3.45 5.44
N GLY A 181 8.04 2.98 4.69
CA GLY A 181 9.42 2.94 5.18
C GLY A 181 10.06 4.33 5.29
N LEU A 182 9.65 5.26 4.43
CA LEU A 182 10.04 6.68 4.55
C LEU A 182 9.34 7.34 5.74
N ALA A 183 8.07 7.02 5.98
CA ALA A 183 7.35 7.48 7.16
C ALA A 183 8.02 7.00 8.46
N VAL A 184 8.49 5.74 8.49
CA VAL A 184 9.28 5.23 9.63
C VAL A 184 10.63 5.92 9.77
N ARG A 185 11.33 6.25 8.67
CA ARG A 185 12.54 7.10 8.75
C ARG A 185 12.25 8.47 9.36
N ALA A 186 11.15 9.10 8.96
CA ALA A 186 10.73 10.38 9.52
C ALA A 186 10.43 10.27 11.02
N TRP A 187 9.69 9.23 11.43
CA TRP A 187 9.43 8.91 12.84
C TRP A 187 10.71 8.69 13.65
N LEU A 188 11.66 7.90 13.15
CA LEU A 188 12.94 7.64 13.82
C LEU A 188 13.70 8.94 14.13
N ARG A 189 13.73 9.88 13.18
CA ARG A 189 14.36 11.20 13.35
C ARG A 189 13.59 12.09 14.33
N ALA A 190 12.27 12.21 14.13
CA ALA A 190 11.43 13.13 14.90
C ALA A 190 11.37 12.75 16.38
N HIS A 191 11.34 11.45 16.68
CA HIS A 191 11.20 10.95 18.04
C HIS A 191 12.45 10.25 18.61
N GLN A 192 13.62 10.42 17.97
CA GLN A 192 14.91 9.86 18.40
C GLN A 192 14.80 8.38 18.82
N ALA A 193 14.21 7.57 17.94
CA ALA A 193 13.57 6.31 18.33
C ALA A 193 14.43 5.05 18.11
N ASP A 194 15.75 5.19 17.92
CA ASP A 194 16.66 4.08 17.58
C ASP A 194 16.59 2.91 18.57
N GLY A 195 16.41 3.19 19.87
CA GLY A 195 16.25 2.16 20.92
C GLY A 195 14.84 1.60 21.07
N ARG A 196 13.85 2.13 20.34
CA ARG A 196 12.41 1.84 20.54
C ARG A 196 11.83 0.93 19.46
N VAL A 197 12.67 0.46 18.55
CA VAL A 197 12.34 -0.51 17.50
C VAL A 197 13.31 -1.68 17.56
N HIS A 198 12.81 -2.90 17.36
CA HIS A 198 13.67 -4.08 17.23
C HIS A 198 14.30 -4.16 15.84
N ARG A 199 13.48 -4.04 14.79
CA ARG A 199 13.87 -4.07 13.38
C ARG A 199 12.88 -3.28 12.53
N VAL A 200 13.38 -2.68 11.46
CA VAL A 200 12.56 -2.09 10.39
C VAL A 200 12.74 -2.95 9.15
N LEU A 201 11.64 -3.47 8.62
CA LEU A 201 11.59 -4.27 7.40
C LEU A 201 10.87 -3.46 6.32
N THR A 202 11.54 -3.17 5.21
CA THR A 202 10.99 -2.35 4.13
C THR A 202 10.77 -3.17 2.87
N LEU A 203 9.56 -3.11 2.32
CA LEU A 203 9.15 -3.77 1.08
C LEU A 203 8.95 -2.71 0.00
N GLY A 204 9.90 -2.60 -0.94
CA GLY A 204 9.81 -1.65 -2.06
C GLY A 204 9.83 -0.18 -1.64
N THR A 205 10.45 0.15 -0.50
CA THR A 205 10.54 1.54 -0.03
C THR A 205 11.48 2.35 -0.91
N PRO A 206 11.04 3.49 -1.48
CA PRO A 206 11.88 4.32 -2.35
C PRO A 206 12.82 5.19 -1.50
N HIS A 207 13.87 4.58 -0.91
CA HIS A 207 14.78 5.28 0.00
C HIS A 207 15.48 6.49 -0.62
N GLY A 208 15.79 6.42 -1.92
CA GLY A 208 16.31 7.55 -2.71
C GLY A 208 15.25 8.31 -3.51
N GLY A 209 13.96 8.05 -3.25
CA GLY A 209 12.83 8.59 -4.01
C GLY A 209 12.50 7.79 -5.28
N THR A 210 11.51 8.27 -6.02
CA THR A 210 11.00 7.67 -7.27
C THR A 210 10.86 8.74 -8.35
N TRP A 211 11.11 8.35 -9.61
CA TRP A 211 11.05 9.26 -10.76
C TRP A 211 9.66 9.91 -10.90
N LEU A 212 8.59 9.14 -10.66
CA LEU A 212 7.22 9.63 -10.71
C LEU A 212 6.90 10.70 -9.65
N GLY A 213 7.65 10.73 -8.54
CA GLY A 213 7.45 11.71 -7.46
C GLY A 213 7.59 13.16 -7.94
N ARG A 214 8.42 13.38 -8.97
CA ARG A 214 8.68 14.68 -9.60
C ARG A 214 7.43 15.32 -10.22
N PHE A 215 6.44 14.49 -10.59
CA PHE A 215 5.21 14.95 -11.22
C PHE A 215 4.02 15.01 -10.26
N SER A 216 4.24 14.66 -8.98
CA SER A 216 3.15 14.61 -8.01
C SER A 216 2.71 15.99 -7.55
N ARG A 217 1.39 16.18 -7.47
CA ARG A 217 0.77 17.37 -6.87
C ARG A 217 0.55 17.22 -5.35
N ALA A 218 0.64 16.00 -4.80
CA ALA A 218 0.54 15.76 -3.37
C ALA A 218 1.88 16.08 -2.65
N VAL A 219 1.82 16.47 -1.38
CA VAL A 219 3.01 16.85 -0.60
C VAL A 219 3.95 15.65 -0.43
N ASN A 220 3.45 14.55 0.12
CA ASN A 220 4.19 13.28 0.23
C ASN A 220 4.73 12.79 -1.13
N GLY A 221 3.99 12.97 -2.21
CA GLY A 221 4.45 12.61 -3.54
C GLY A 221 5.67 13.40 -3.99
N ARG A 222 5.71 14.72 -3.72
CA ARG A 222 6.90 15.55 -3.98
C ARG A 222 8.06 15.20 -3.07
N GLN A 223 7.80 14.91 -1.80
CA GLN A 223 8.83 14.44 -0.86
C GLN A 223 9.48 13.14 -1.32
N MET A 224 8.75 12.28 -2.02
CA MET A 224 9.27 11.07 -2.65
C MET A 224 9.96 11.29 -4.01
N SER A 225 10.26 12.52 -4.42
CA SER A 225 10.95 12.77 -5.68
C SER A 225 12.35 12.14 -5.71
N LEU A 226 12.70 11.50 -6.82
CA LEU A 226 14.01 10.87 -7.00
C LEU A 226 15.15 11.86 -6.78
N ALA A 227 16.01 11.56 -5.80
CA ALA A 227 17.11 12.37 -5.33
C ALA A 227 16.71 13.79 -4.87
N GLY A 228 15.48 13.95 -4.38
CA GLY A 228 15.03 15.21 -3.78
C GLY A 228 15.52 15.39 -2.35
N ASP A 229 15.61 16.64 -1.91
CA ASP A 229 16.18 17.05 -0.61
C ASP A 229 15.56 16.33 0.60
N TRP A 230 14.32 15.86 0.50
CA TRP A 230 13.65 15.17 1.60
C TRP A 230 14.10 13.71 1.78
N VAL A 231 14.43 13.00 0.68
CA VAL A 231 14.80 11.57 0.70
C VAL A 231 16.30 11.33 0.94
N VAL A 232 17.13 12.30 0.54
CA VAL A 232 18.59 12.32 0.78
C VAL A 232 18.87 12.61 2.25
#